data_AF-A0A433QKE8-F1
#
_entry.id   AF-A0A433QKE8-F1
#
_cell.length_a   1.000
_cell.length_b   1.000
_cell.length_c   1.000
_cell.angle_alpha   90.00
_cell.angle_beta   90.00
_cell.angle_gamma   90.00
#
_symmetry.space_group_name_H-M   'P 1'
#
loop_
_entity.id
_entity.type
_entity.pdbx_description
1 polymer ?
#
loop_
_entity_poly.entity_id
_entity_poly.type
_entity_poly.pdbx_seq_one_letter_code
_entity_poly.pdbx_strand_id
1 'polypeptide(L)'
;MLSKTLLTSVALFALLAQTTVARPHGRVSRGRQTPSWTGKFLHVTDIHIDPSYLNGSNPDKLCHRISDNTTKNTAGVYGALGTDCDSPVTLVEAAFNFMHKKLQDIDFIIYTGDTARHDRDDKLPRTVADVLNSHKTVVDYFYKNFDTKRIKFIPTLGNNDEFIHDQIALGPQPLLANLTALWEPFNLNLGETFANGGYFTQDVLPGKLQVINTNSMYFFADNKLVTDCDVDGSAGGIQLKWIQANLQKARDGKYNAYIITVSDDGSFALAAKNISLTISNNLGAMFLRMIRRPTNRFVVVKTNPRCTILYTNLSGKMTFYPACYNIYVNLLGEYADVIQGHFTGHTNEDMLTLVVRNHTATSNYSLITLTGKTVPQIDFVANPIVAVLNNAPSVIPVNNPALRVYQYNTKPKFLNPQNRQYGSKSGHLIIGSV
;
A
#
# COMPACT_ATOMS: atom_id res chain seq x y z
N MET A 1 -39.57 44.02 -89.32
CA MET A 1 -38.68 45.19 -89.22
C MET A 1 -37.43 44.77 -88.46
N LEU A 2 -36.25 44.84 -89.11
CA LEU A 2 -34.91 45.23 -88.61
C LEU A 2 -34.47 44.71 -87.21
N SER A 3 -33.27 44.18 -86.95
CA SER A 3 -32.01 44.09 -87.69
C SER A 3 -30.93 43.44 -86.78
N LYS A 4 -29.89 42.87 -87.39
CA LYS A 4 -28.48 42.79 -86.94
C LYS A 4 -28.03 41.75 -85.90
N THR A 5 -27.55 40.63 -86.47
CA THR A 5 -26.19 40.06 -86.36
C THR A 5 -25.10 40.87 -85.65
N LEU A 6 -24.30 40.19 -84.81
CA LEU A 6 -22.82 40.31 -84.79
C LEU A 6 -22.17 39.01 -84.27
N LEU A 7 -21.36 38.36 -85.12
CA LEU A 7 -20.28 37.42 -84.76
C LEU A 7 -19.16 38.23 -84.05
N THR A 8 -18.22 37.75 -83.23
CA THR A 8 -17.25 36.63 -83.22
C THR A 8 -16.65 36.64 -81.79
N SER A 9 -16.17 35.57 -81.16
CA SER A 9 -14.88 34.94 -81.45
C SER A 9 -14.69 33.68 -80.61
N VAL A 10 -14.08 32.69 -81.23
CA VAL A 10 -13.72 31.36 -80.73
C VAL A 10 -12.60 31.43 -79.69
N ALA A 11 -12.73 30.68 -78.59
CA ALA A 11 -11.58 30.12 -77.90
C ALA A 11 -11.94 28.72 -77.35
N LEU A 12 -11.22 27.75 -77.90
CA LEU A 12 -11.28 26.32 -77.70
C LEU A 12 -10.66 25.93 -76.36
N PHE A 13 -11.37 25.22 -75.48
CA PHE A 13 -10.75 24.35 -74.47
C PHE A 13 -11.64 23.12 -74.25
N ALA A 14 -11.21 22.01 -74.84
CA ALA A 14 -11.65 20.68 -74.44
C ALA A 14 -10.93 20.33 -73.13
N LEU A 15 -11.67 19.95 -72.09
CA LEU A 15 -11.11 19.12 -71.00
C LEU A 15 -12.21 18.29 -70.32
N LEU A 16 -12.24 17.02 -70.74
CA LEU A 16 -12.48 15.80 -69.97
C LEU A 16 -13.29 15.91 -68.67
N ALA A 17 -14.49 15.32 -68.71
CA ALA A 17 -15.20 14.86 -67.54
C ALA A 17 -14.34 13.85 -66.76
N GLN A 18 -14.02 14.17 -65.51
CA GLN A 18 -13.59 13.19 -64.51
C GLN A 18 -14.61 13.19 -63.39
N THR A 19 -15.36 12.08 -63.31
CA THR A 19 -16.19 11.72 -62.17
C THR A 19 -15.30 11.57 -60.94
N THR A 20 -15.46 12.48 -59.98
CA THR A 20 -14.80 12.36 -58.67
C THR A 20 -15.45 11.23 -57.89
N VAL A 21 -14.77 10.07 -57.84
CA VAL A 21 -15.06 9.03 -56.85
C VAL A 21 -14.70 9.61 -55.48
N ALA A 22 -15.72 10.00 -54.72
CA ALA A 22 -15.57 10.39 -53.32
C ALA A 22 -15.08 9.17 -52.52
N ARG A 23 -13.78 9.13 -52.23
CA ARG A 23 -13.22 8.20 -51.24
C ARG A 23 -13.90 8.50 -49.89
N PRO A 24 -14.50 7.51 -49.20
CA PRO A 24 -15.00 7.75 -47.86
C PRO A 24 -13.80 8.08 -46.98
N HIS A 25 -13.73 9.32 -46.50
CA HIS A 25 -12.85 9.67 -45.39
C HIS A 25 -13.25 8.77 -44.22
N GLY A 26 -12.37 7.82 -43.90
CA GLY A 26 -12.52 6.97 -42.73
C GLY A 26 -12.76 7.86 -41.52
N ARG A 27 -13.94 7.72 -40.91
CA ARG A 27 -14.17 8.21 -39.56
C ARG A 27 -13.06 7.61 -38.71
N VAL A 28 -12.14 8.45 -38.24
CA VAL A 28 -11.32 8.13 -37.08
C VAL A 28 -12.33 7.83 -35.97
N SER A 29 -12.49 6.54 -35.67
CA SER A 29 -13.26 6.13 -34.50
C SER A 29 -12.59 6.81 -33.32
N ARG A 30 -13.28 7.77 -32.69
CA ARG A 30 -12.92 8.19 -31.33
C ARG A 30 -12.94 6.91 -30.52
N GLY A 31 -11.77 6.36 -30.21
CA GLY A 31 -11.63 5.15 -29.42
C GLY A 31 -12.52 5.31 -28.19
N ARG A 32 -13.40 4.34 -27.97
CA ARG A 32 -14.30 4.30 -26.81
C ARG A 32 -13.42 4.41 -25.57
N GLN A 33 -13.36 5.59 -24.95
CA GLN A 33 -12.61 5.76 -23.71
C GLN A 33 -13.22 4.78 -22.72
N THR A 34 -12.43 3.82 -22.26
CA THR A 34 -12.87 2.93 -21.19
C THR A 34 -13.18 3.81 -19.98
N PRO A 35 -14.36 3.65 -19.34
CA PRO A 35 -14.70 4.40 -18.15
C PRO A 35 -13.61 4.20 -17.09
N SER A 36 -13.19 5.30 -16.49
CA SER A 36 -12.22 5.29 -15.40
C SER A 36 -12.88 5.62 -14.09
N TRP A 37 -12.64 4.79 -13.08
CA TRP A 37 -13.10 5.04 -11.73
C TRP A 37 -12.01 5.76 -10.98
N THR A 38 -12.37 6.86 -10.34
CA THR A 38 -11.49 7.61 -9.44
C THR A 38 -12.17 7.75 -8.10
N GLY A 39 -11.41 7.64 -7.03
CA GLY A 39 -11.96 7.72 -5.69
C GLY A 39 -10.87 7.82 -4.63
N LYS A 40 -11.26 7.62 -3.37
CA LYS A 40 -10.38 7.71 -2.21
C LYS A 40 -10.57 6.50 -1.31
N PHE A 41 -9.49 6.08 -0.66
CA PHE A 41 -9.59 5.09 0.42
C PHE A 41 -8.66 5.46 1.56
N LEU A 42 -9.02 5.00 2.75
CA LEU A 42 -8.26 5.19 3.98
C LEU A 42 -7.42 3.95 4.25
N HIS A 43 -6.19 4.16 4.71
CA HIS A 43 -5.28 3.14 5.20
C HIS A 43 -4.92 3.47 6.65
N VAL A 44 -5.26 2.55 7.54
CA VAL A 44 -4.93 2.56 8.96
C VAL A 44 -4.01 1.38 9.23
N THR A 45 -3.10 1.48 10.19
CA THR A 45 -2.23 0.37 10.58
C THR A 45 -1.68 0.57 11.99
N ASP A 46 -1.25 -0.51 12.64
CA ASP A 46 -0.44 -0.49 13.85
C ASP A 46 -1.05 0.42 14.93
N ILE A 47 -2.27 0.05 15.34
CA ILE A 47 -3.00 0.76 16.39
C ILE A 47 -2.36 0.47 17.74
N HIS A 48 -2.01 -0.79 18.01
CA HIS A 48 -1.50 -1.26 19.29
C HIS A 48 -2.27 -0.66 20.47
N ILE A 49 -3.57 -0.92 20.53
CA ILE A 49 -4.38 -0.41 21.63
C ILE A 49 -3.92 -1.06 22.94
N ASP A 50 -3.63 -0.23 23.92
CA ASP A 50 -3.22 -0.63 25.26
C ASP A 50 -4.23 -0.11 26.30
N PRO A 51 -5.20 -0.96 26.69
CA PRO A 51 -6.11 -0.66 27.79
C PRO A 51 -5.43 -0.53 29.16
N SER A 52 -4.18 -0.98 29.30
CA SER A 52 -3.41 -0.93 30.55
C SER A 52 -2.54 0.33 30.67
N TYR A 53 -2.53 1.17 29.65
CA TYR A 53 -1.80 2.44 29.66
C TYR A 53 -2.27 3.32 30.82
N LEU A 54 -1.30 3.81 31.59
CA LEU A 54 -1.53 4.71 32.72
C LEU A 54 -0.96 6.10 32.42
N ASN A 55 -1.83 7.10 32.30
CA ASN A 55 -1.43 8.50 32.21
C ASN A 55 -0.61 8.92 33.44
N GLY A 56 0.48 9.66 33.24
CA GLY A 56 1.39 10.08 34.29
C GLY A 56 2.25 8.95 34.85
N SER A 57 2.42 7.85 34.11
CA SER A 57 3.32 6.75 34.47
C SER A 57 4.71 6.91 33.86
N ASN A 58 5.61 5.97 34.18
CA ASN A 58 6.96 5.96 33.64
C ASN A 58 7.00 5.19 32.30
N PRO A 59 7.38 5.83 31.18
CA PRO A 59 7.55 5.15 29.90
C PRO A 59 8.57 4.00 29.91
N ASP A 60 9.61 4.05 30.76
CA ASP A 60 10.57 2.94 30.95
C ASP A 60 9.89 1.68 31.54
N LYS A 61 8.68 1.83 32.08
CA LYS A 61 7.84 0.74 32.58
C LYS A 61 6.68 0.46 31.63
N LEU A 62 6.86 0.73 30.34
CA LEU A 62 5.89 0.51 29.25
C LEU A 62 4.56 1.25 29.47
N CYS A 63 4.62 2.37 30.20
CA CYS A 63 3.46 3.15 30.61
C CYS A 63 2.42 2.42 31.48
N HIS A 64 2.74 1.25 32.04
CA HIS A 64 1.80 0.49 32.88
C HIS A 64 1.92 0.80 34.37
N ARG A 65 2.98 1.50 34.80
CA ARG A 65 3.31 1.66 36.23
C ARG A 65 3.96 3.00 36.56
N ILE A 66 3.57 3.55 37.71
CA ILE A 66 4.22 4.71 38.33
C ILE A 66 5.64 4.34 38.82
N SER A 67 6.56 5.28 38.69
CA SER A 67 7.89 5.25 39.30
C SER A 67 7.90 6.04 40.61
N ASP A 68 8.59 5.52 41.63
CA ASP A 68 8.82 6.24 42.89
C ASP A 68 9.61 7.53 42.67
N ASN A 69 10.51 7.52 41.66
CA ASN A 69 11.10 8.74 41.15
C ASN A 69 10.09 9.44 40.23
N THR A 70 9.40 10.44 40.75
CA THR A 70 8.32 11.16 40.08
C THR A 70 8.77 11.92 38.83
N THR A 71 10.05 12.26 38.70
CA THR A 71 10.56 12.95 37.50
C THR A 71 10.58 12.04 36.25
N LYS A 72 10.50 10.72 36.44
CA LYS A 72 10.39 9.74 35.35
C LYS A 72 8.94 9.50 34.88
N ASN A 73 7.96 10.03 35.60
CA ASN A 73 6.55 9.81 35.32
C ASN A 73 6.06 10.81 34.26
N THR A 74 6.48 10.59 33.01
CA THR A 74 6.31 11.54 31.90
C THR A 74 5.27 11.12 30.86
N ALA A 75 4.63 9.96 31.02
CA ALA A 75 3.61 9.47 30.11
C ALA A 75 2.41 10.44 30.05
N GLY A 76 2.01 10.86 28.85
CA GLY A 76 0.95 11.84 28.65
C GLY A 76 -0.43 11.22 28.43
N VAL A 77 -1.47 12.06 28.37
CA VAL A 77 -2.87 11.61 28.15
C VAL A 77 -3.03 10.88 26.81
N TYR A 78 -2.30 11.30 25.78
CA TYR A 78 -2.40 10.75 24.42
C TYR A 78 -1.23 9.85 24.04
N GLY A 79 -0.41 9.44 25.02
CA GLY A 79 0.75 8.60 24.77
C GLY A 79 2.06 9.24 25.25
N ALA A 80 3.14 8.50 25.07
CA ALA A 80 4.50 8.93 25.33
C ALA A 80 5.29 8.82 24.02
N LEU A 81 5.48 9.95 23.34
CA LEU A 81 6.05 9.99 21.99
C LEU A 81 7.50 9.47 21.99
N GLY A 82 7.81 8.54 21.08
CA GLY A 82 9.18 8.03 20.89
C GLY A 82 9.65 7.06 21.97
N THR A 83 8.74 6.50 22.76
CA THR A 83 9.04 5.48 23.78
C THR A 83 8.42 4.13 23.38
N ASP A 84 8.69 3.08 24.16
CA ASP A 84 8.11 1.75 23.97
C ASP A 84 6.65 1.61 24.46
N CYS A 85 5.95 2.74 24.64
CA CYS A 85 4.57 2.70 25.10
C CYS A 85 3.63 2.52 23.91
N ASP A 86 2.65 1.64 24.08
CA ASP A 86 1.58 1.42 23.12
C ASP A 86 0.49 2.52 23.22
N SER A 87 -0.50 2.47 22.33
CA SER A 87 -1.52 3.53 22.23
C SER A 87 -2.51 3.49 23.40
N PRO A 88 -2.62 4.54 24.22
CA PRO A 88 -3.73 4.61 25.17
C PRO A 88 -5.07 4.67 24.43
N VAL A 89 -6.12 4.15 25.07
CA VAL A 89 -7.50 4.20 24.54
C VAL A 89 -7.91 5.63 24.13
N THR A 90 -7.48 6.65 24.87
CA THR A 90 -7.73 8.07 24.59
C THR A 90 -7.14 8.55 23.25
N LEU A 91 -5.97 8.05 22.86
CA LEU A 91 -5.38 8.34 21.54
C LEU A 91 -6.20 7.66 20.43
N VAL A 92 -6.55 6.39 20.64
CA VAL A 92 -7.36 5.63 19.68
C VAL A 92 -8.72 6.30 19.47
N GLU A 93 -9.41 6.68 20.54
CA GLU A 93 -10.68 7.44 20.46
C GLU A 93 -10.52 8.77 19.73
N ALA A 94 -9.44 9.51 19.99
CA ALA A 94 -9.17 10.77 19.30
C ALA A 94 -8.96 10.56 17.79
N ALA A 95 -8.21 9.52 17.40
CA ALA A 95 -8.00 9.16 16.01
C ALA A 95 -9.33 8.77 15.31
N PHE A 96 -10.14 7.93 15.94
CA PHE A 96 -11.45 7.54 15.39
C PHE A 96 -12.43 8.72 15.30
N ASN A 97 -12.45 9.62 16.29
CA ASN A 97 -13.24 10.84 16.24
C ASN A 97 -12.81 11.76 15.08
N PHE A 98 -11.50 11.88 14.83
CA PHE A 98 -10.99 12.62 13.68
C PHE A 98 -11.45 11.97 12.36
N MET A 99 -11.27 10.65 12.22
CA MET A 99 -11.71 9.90 11.04
C MET A 99 -13.21 10.05 10.78
N HIS A 100 -14.03 9.95 11.84
CA HIS A 100 -15.47 10.15 11.76
C HIS A 100 -15.83 11.55 11.24
N LYS A 101 -15.17 12.59 11.76
CA LYS A 101 -15.48 13.98 11.40
C LYS A 101 -14.93 14.41 10.04
N LYS A 102 -13.82 13.83 9.59
CA LYS A 102 -13.04 14.36 8.45
C LYS A 102 -12.96 13.42 7.26
N LEU A 103 -13.07 12.11 7.46
CA LEU A 103 -12.73 11.10 6.46
C LEU A 103 -13.92 10.22 6.07
N GLN A 104 -15.09 10.83 5.83
CA GLN A 104 -16.31 10.11 5.41
C GLN A 104 -16.45 9.98 3.88
N ASP A 105 -15.79 10.86 3.12
CA ASP A 105 -15.70 10.85 1.65
C ASP A 105 -14.60 9.89 1.18
N ILE A 106 -14.82 8.60 1.45
CA ILE A 106 -13.97 7.48 1.03
C ILE A 106 -14.85 6.31 0.56
N ASP A 107 -14.29 5.46 -0.29
CA ASP A 107 -14.96 4.30 -0.88
C ASP A 107 -14.78 3.04 -0.04
N PHE A 108 -13.61 2.87 0.56
CA PHE A 108 -13.26 1.74 1.42
C PHE A 108 -12.12 2.10 2.38
N ILE A 109 -11.87 1.22 3.34
CA ILE A 109 -10.81 1.29 4.33
C ILE A 109 -10.01 -0.01 4.27
N ILE A 110 -8.69 0.10 4.24
CA ILE A 110 -7.79 -1.02 4.50
C ILE A 110 -7.16 -0.84 5.89
N TYR A 111 -7.07 -1.92 6.65
CA TYR A 111 -6.43 -1.93 7.96
C TYR A 111 -5.38 -3.05 8.01
N THR A 112 -4.10 -2.70 8.03
CA THR A 112 -3.00 -3.68 7.88
C THR A 112 -2.53 -4.33 9.18
N GLY A 113 -3.41 -4.39 10.19
CA GLY A 113 -3.20 -5.18 11.41
C GLY A 113 -2.43 -4.44 12.51
N ASP A 114 -1.87 -5.23 13.43
CA ASP A 114 -1.20 -4.80 14.65
C ASP A 114 -2.15 -3.99 15.54
N THR A 115 -3.17 -4.71 16.01
CA THR A 115 -4.26 -4.23 16.84
C THR A 115 -3.88 -4.27 18.31
N ALA A 116 -3.41 -5.42 18.80
CA ALA A 116 -3.09 -5.59 20.21
C ALA A 116 -1.78 -4.89 20.57
N ARG A 117 -1.68 -4.43 21.82
CA ARG A 117 -0.41 -3.95 22.39
C ARG A 117 0.69 -5.01 22.26
N HIS A 118 1.93 -4.56 22.28
CA HIS A 118 3.07 -5.47 22.30
C HIS A 118 3.13 -6.27 23.60
N ASP A 119 3.63 -7.50 23.51
CA ASP A 119 3.82 -8.39 24.67
C ASP A 119 5.22 -8.25 25.27
N ARG A 120 5.56 -7.03 25.71
CA ARG A 120 6.91 -6.67 26.21
C ARG A 120 7.00 -6.56 27.73
N ASP A 121 5.88 -6.69 28.44
CA ASP A 121 5.82 -6.49 29.89
C ASP A 121 5.71 -7.80 30.66
N ASP A 122 6.84 -8.29 31.17
CA ASP A 122 6.88 -9.52 31.98
C ASP A 122 5.99 -9.47 33.24
N LYS A 123 5.66 -8.27 33.73
CA LYS A 123 4.79 -8.09 34.92
C LYS A 123 3.32 -7.96 34.55
N LEU A 124 3.02 -7.76 33.27
CA LEU A 124 1.68 -7.69 32.73
C LEU A 124 1.66 -8.40 31.36
N PRO A 125 1.83 -9.73 31.34
CA PRO A 125 1.85 -10.48 30.09
C PRO A 125 0.50 -10.37 29.37
N ARG A 126 0.53 -10.27 28.04
CA ARG A 126 -0.67 -10.18 27.21
C ARG A 126 -1.37 -11.54 27.18
N THR A 127 -2.66 -11.55 27.47
CA THR A 127 -3.46 -12.78 27.45
C THR A 127 -4.20 -12.95 26.12
N VAL A 128 -4.65 -14.17 25.83
CA VAL A 128 -5.57 -14.47 24.70
C VAL A 128 -6.80 -13.55 24.72
N ALA A 129 -7.35 -13.29 25.91
CA ALA A 129 -8.50 -12.41 26.06
C ALA A 129 -8.17 -10.96 25.69
N ASP A 130 -6.97 -10.47 26.03
CA ASP A 130 -6.53 -9.12 25.66
C ASP A 130 -6.42 -8.96 24.14
N VAL A 131 -5.90 -9.98 23.44
CA VAL A 131 -5.83 -9.99 21.96
C VAL A 131 -7.22 -9.87 21.35
N LEU A 132 -8.14 -10.77 21.76
CA LEU A 132 -9.50 -10.80 21.23
C LEU A 132 -10.29 -9.54 21.60
N ASN A 133 -10.12 -9.01 22.81
CA ASN A 133 -10.75 -7.76 23.25
C ASN A 133 -10.21 -6.55 22.48
N SER A 134 -8.92 -6.53 22.16
CA SER A 134 -8.31 -5.47 21.34
C SER A 134 -8.91 -5.47 19.93
N HIS A 135 -8.98 -6.64 19.28
CA HIS A 135 -9.66 -6.79 17.99
C HIS A 135 -11.12 -6.35 18.06
N LYS A 136 -11.86 -6.85 19.04
CA LYS A 136 -13.27 -6.48 19.22
C LYS A 136 -13.43 -4.97 19.37
N THR A 137 -12.57 -4.34 20.17
CA THR A 137 -12.63 -2.89 20.43
C THR A 137 -12.40 -2.08 19.16
N VAL A 138 -11.36 -2.42 18.38
CA VAL A 138 -11.05 -1.71 17.12
C VAL A 138 -12.11 -1.97 16.06
N VAL A 139 -12.61 -3.20 15.94
CA VAL A 139 -13.76 -3.54 15.09
C VAL A 139 -14.98 -2.70 15.45
N ASP A 140 -15.31 -2.62 16.74
CA ASP A 140 -16.43 -1.81 17.23
C ASP A 140 -16.23 -0.32 16.91
N TYR A 141 -14.99 0.20 16.98
CA TYR A 141 -14.70 1.57 16.58
C TYR A 141 -14.93 1.79 15.08
N PHE A 142 -14.44 0.92 14.20
CA PHE A 142 -14.71 1.04 12.77
C PHE A 142 -16.21 0.96 12.48
N TYR A 143 -16.91 0.00 13.10
CA TYR A 143 -18.35 -0.19 12.91
C TYR A 143 -19.18 1.02 13.37
N LYS A 144 -18.80 1.66 14.49
CA LYS A 144 -19.51 2.84 15.02
C LYS A 144 -19.21 4.13 14.26
N ASN A 145 -18.01 4.28 13.72
CA ASN A 145 -17.54 5.55 13.13
C ASN A 145 -17.75 5.65 11.62
N PHE A 146 -18.09 4.54 10.95
CA PHE A 146 -18.29 4.49 9.50
C PHE A 146 -19.58 3.77 9.13
N ASP A 147 -20.20 4.18 8.02
CA ASP A 147 -21.30 3.45 7.39
C ASP A 147 -20.75 2.19 6.69
N THR A 148 -20.64 1.09 7.42
CA THR A 148 -20.07 -0.19 6.96
C THR A 148 -20.88 -0.87 5.87
N LYS A 149 -22.12 -0.43 5.61
CA LYS A 149 -22.91 -0.89 4.47
C LYS A 149 -22.45 -0.26 3.16
N ARG A 150 -21.89 0.95 3.24
CA ARG A 150 -21.37 1.70 2.08
C ARG A 150 -19.86 1.62 1.95
N ILE A 151 -19.13 1.80 3.05
CA ILE A 151 -17.67 1.80 3.11
C ILE A 151 -17.22 0.42 3.54
N LYS A 152 -16.59 -0.33 2.63
CA LYS A 152 -16.01 -1.64 2.99
C LYS A 152 -14.80 -1.45 3.88
N PHE A 153 -14.71 -2.27 4.94
CA PHE A 153 -13.56 -2.34 5.83
C PHE A 153 -12.83 -3.66 5.61
N ILE A 154 -11.56 -3.62 5.19
CA ILE A 154 -10.77 -4.81 4.87
C ILE A 154 -9.59 -4.90 5.86
N PRO A 155 -9.73 -5.68 6.96
CA PRO A 155 -8.67 -5.88 7.94
C PRO A 155 -7.70 -7.00 7.54
N THR A 156 -6.45 -6.88 7.97
CA THR A 156 -5.37 -7.88 7.91
C THR A 156 -4.92 -8.21 9.33
N LEU A 157 -4.22 -9.33 9.48
CA LEU A 157 -3.54 -9.72 10.71
C LEU A 157 -2.11 -9.20 10.73
N GLY A 158 -1.73 -8.56 11.82
CA GLY A 158 -0.34 -8.25 12.13
C GLY A 158 0.30 -9.27 13.06
N ASN A 159 1.59 -9.09 13.34
CA ASN A 159 2.40 -10.02 14.13
C ASN A 159 2.22 -9.86 15.66
N ASN A 160 1.45 -8.84 16.08
CA ASN A 160 0.94 -8.70 17.44
C ASN A 160 -0.51 -9.14 17.58
N ASP A 161 -1.15 -9.62 16.50
CA ASP A 161 -2.55 -10.04 16.51
C ASP A 161 -2.74 -11.55 16.80
N GLU A 162 -1.65 -12.29 16.92
CA GLU A 162 -1.64 -13.67 17.37
C GLU A 162 -1.69 -13.80 18.89
N PHE A 163 -2.15 -14.96 19.36
CA PHE A 163 -2.12 -15.32 20.77
C PHE A 163 -0.69 -15.41 21.33
N ILE A 164 0.27 -15.80 20.50
CA ILE A 164 1.69 -15.79 20.82
C ILE A 164 2.37 -14.99 19.73
N HIS A 165 3.08 -13.92 20.11
CA HIS A 165 3.73 -12.99 19.20
C HIS A 165 4.55 -13.71 18.12
N ASP A 166 4.37 -13.29 16.86
CA ASP A 166 4.97 -13.88 15.65
C ASP A 166 4.60 -15.34 15.35
N GLN A 167 3.77 -16.01 16.15
CA GLN A 167 3.51 -17.44 16.00
C GLN A 167 2.11 -17.74 15.49
N ILE A 168 2.03 -18.23 14.25
CA ILE A 168 0.79 -18.73 13.66
C ILE A 168 1.06 -19.95 12.79
N ALA A 169 0.34 -21.04 13.09
CA ALA A 169 0.30 -22.23 12.25
C ALA A 169 -0.81 -22.10 11.18
N LEU A 170 -0.73 -22.94 10.15
CA LEU A 170 -1.83 -23.10 9.20
C LEU A 170 -3.09 -23.56 9.94
N GLY A 171 -4.25 -23.03 9.55
CA GLY A 171 -5.54 -23.34 10.15
C GLY A 171 -6.10 -24.71 9.73
N PRO A 172 -7.28 -25.08 10.27
CA PRO A 172 -8.14 -24.26 11.13
C PRO A 172 -7.57 -24.07 12.55
N GLN A 173 -7.71 -22.88 13.12
CA GLN A 173 -7.28 -22.59 14.48
C GLN A 173 -8.19 -21.56 15.21
N PRO A 174 -8.20 -21.53 16.56
CA PRO A 174 -9.12 -20.68 17.32
C PRO A 174 -9.02 -19.19 16.99
N LEU A 175 -7.82 -18.65 16.75
CA LEU A 175 -7.66 -17.24 16.39
C LEU A 175 -8.48 -16.88 15.12
N LEU A 176 -8.31 -17.64 14.04
CA LEU A 176 -9.00 -17.39 12.76
C LEU A 176 -10.52 -17.58 12.90
N ALA A 177 -10.97 -18.54 13.69
CA ALA A 177 -12.39 -18.73 13.98
C ALA A 177 -12.99 -17.52 14.73
N ASN A 178 -12.29 -17.01 15.75
CA ASN A 178 -12.72 -15.83 16.49
C ASN A 178 -12.75 -14.57 15.61
N LEU A 179 -11.73 -14.37 14.77
CA LEU A 179 -11.67 -13.24 13.84
C LEU A 179 -12.76 -13.33 12.78
N THR A 180 -13.08 -14.52 12.29
CA THR A 180 -14.21 -14.74 11.38
C THR A 180 -15.52 -14.25 12.01
N ALA A 181 -15.75 -14.57 13.28
CA ALA A 181 -16.94 -14.11 14.02
C ALA A 181 -16.91 -12.59 14.27
N LEU A 182 -15.76 -12.03 14.64
CA LEU A 182 -15.62 -10.59 14.88
C LEU A 182 -15.80 -9.76 13.60
N TRP A 183 -15.41 -10.29 12.45
CA TRP A 183 -15.49 -9.59 11.17
C TRP A 183 -16.78 -9.86 10.38
N GLU A 184 -17.65 -10.73 10.88
CA GLU A 184 -18.96 -11.04 10.28
C GLU A 184 -19.76 -9.79 9.89
N PRO A 185 -19.85 -8.73 10.73
CA PRO A 185 -20.64 -7.54 10.39
C PRO A 185 -20.17 -6.78 9.14
N PHE A 186 -18.95 -7.02 8.66
CA PHE A 186 -18.40 -6.38 7.46
C PHE A 186 -18.72 -7.14 6.17
N ASN A 187 -19.37 -8.30 6.25
CA ASN A 187 -19.79 -9.13 5.10
C ASN A 187 -18.65 -9.36 4.09
N LEU A 188 -17.50 -9.80 4.61
CA LEU A 188 -16.29 -10.07 3.85
C LEU A 188 -16.29 -11.47 3.24
N ASN A 189 -15.62 -11.62 2.11
CA ASN A 189 -15.45 -12.88 1.40
C ASN A 189 -14.40 -13.80 2.09
N LEU A 190 -14.56 -14.07 3.38
CA LEU A 190 -13.59 -14.83 4.18
C LEU A 190 -13.51 -16.30 3.73
N GLY A 191 -14.63 -17.02 3.82
CA GLY A 191 -14.76 -18.41 3.38
C GLY A 191 -13.73 -19.38 3.97
N GLU A 192 -13.58 -20.54 3.34
CA GLU A 192 -12.62 -21.57 3.77
C GLU A 192 -11.16 -21.11 3.65
N THR A 193 -10.86 -20.23 2.69
CA THR A 193 -9.50 -19.70 2.51
C THR A 193 -9.06 -18.91 3.74
N PHE A 194 -9.92 -18.05 4.29
CA PHE A 194 -9.61 -17.36 5.53
C PHE A 194 -9.59 -18.29 6.74
N ALA A 195 -10.56 -19.22 6.84
CA ALA A 195 -10.62 -20.16 7.96
C ALA A 195 -9.35 -21.02 8.11
N ASN A 196 -8.72 -21.38 6.99
CA ASN A 196 -7.52 -22.21 6.96
C ASN A 196 -6.21 -21.41 6.80
N GLY A 197 -6.27 -20.19 6.25
CA GLY A 197 -5.07 -19.44 5.88
C GLY A 197 -4.94 -18.06 6.54
N GLY A 198 -6.04 -17.45 6.99
CA GLY A 198 -6.03 -16.06 7.46
C GLY A 198 -5.84 -15.03 6.34
N TYR A 199 -6.04 -15.42 5.07
CA TYR A 199 -5.95 -14.57 3.90
C TYR A 199 -7.17 -14.76 2.99
N PHE A 200 -7.54 -13.73 2.23
CA PHE A 200 -8.75 -13.75 1.38
C PHE A 200 -8.70 -12.68 0.29
N THR A 201 -9.66 -12.71 -0.64
CA THR A 201 -9.83 -11.65 -1.64
C THR A 201 -11.13 -10.90 -1.42
N GLN A 202 -11.13 -9.58 -1.63
CA GLN A 202 -12.33 -8.75 -1.50
C GLN A 202 -12.44 -7.77 -2.65
N ASP A 203 -13.54 -7.84 -3.40
CA ASP A 203 -13.84 -6.82 -4.40
C ASP A 203 -14.21 -5.50 -3.72
N VAL A 204 -13.44 -4.45 -3.98
CA VAL A 204 -13.74 -3.07 -3.54
C VAL A 204 -14.39 -2.26 -4.65
N LEU A 205 -14.11 -2.61 -5.91
CA LEU A 205 -14.88 -2.18 -7.08
C LEU A 205 -15.15 -3.41 -7.95
N PRO A 206 -16.37 -3.98 -7.91
CA PRO A 206 -16.71 -5.22 -8.62
C PRO A 206 -16.29 -5.20 -10.10
N GLY A 207 -15.51 -6.21 -10.51
CA GLY A 207 -15.01 -6.36 -11.88
C GLY A 207 -14.02 -5.28 -12.34
N LYS A 208 -13.43 -4.52 -11.40
CA LYS A 208 -12.48 -3.42 -11.69
C LYS A 208 -11.28 -3.41 -10.75
N LEU A 209 -11.49 -3.60 -9.44
CA LEU A 209 -10.46 -3.58 -8.43
C LEU A 209 -10.78 -4.56 -7.30
N GLN A 210 -9.86 -5.48 -7.07
CA GLN A 210 -9.91 -6.45 -5.98
C GLN A 210 -8.74 -6.20 -5.02
N VAL A 211 -9.00 -6.37 -3.73
CA VAL A 211 -7.97 -6.44 -2.70
C VAL A 211 -7.62 -7.91 -2.46
N ILE A 212 -6.35 -8.25 -2.56
CA ILE A 212 -5.75 -9.51 -2.13
C ILE A 212 -5.17 -9.25 -0.74
N ASN A 213 -5.87 -9.72 0.29
CA ASN A 213 -5.42 -9.66 1.68
C ASN A 213 -4.58 -10.91 1.96
N THR A 214 -3.35 -10.70 2.43
CA THR A 214 -2.40 -11.78 2.71
C THR A 214 -2.08 -11.88 4.19
N ASN A 215 -1.72 -13.08 4.64
CA ASN A 215 -1.17 -13.35 5.96
C ASN A 215 0.35 -13.52 5.84
N SER A 216 1.12 -12.42 5.88
CA SER A 216 2.57 -12.49 5.72
C SER A 216 3.30 -13.17 6.88
N MET A 217 2.60 -13.52 7.95
CA MET A 217 3.18 -14.24 9.08
C MET A 217 3.69 -15.62 8.70
N TYR A 218 3.16 -16.22 7.63
CA TYR A 218 3.73 -17.44 7.05
C TYR A 218 5.04 -17.24 6.31
N PHE A 219 5.46 -15.98 6.13
CA PHE A 219 6.75 -15.64 5.54
C PHE A 219 7.78 -15.28 6.61
N PHE A 220 7.38 -14.95 7.84
CA PHE A 220 8.29 -14.45 8.88
C PHE A 220 9.26 -15.52 9.36
N ALA A 221 10.56 -15.20 9.34
CA ALA A 221 11.61 -16.08 9.85
C ALA A 221 11.50 -16.34 11.36
N ASP A 222 10.85 -15.46 12.10
CA ASP A 222 10.61 -15.58 13.54
C ASP A 222 9.36 -16.43 13.87
N ASN A 223 8.50 -16.74 12.90
CA ASN A 223 7.41 -17.70 13.07
C ASN A 223 7.95 -19.14 13.02
N LYS A 224 8.10 -19.77 14.20
CA LYS A 224 8.68 -21.11 14.34
C LYS A 224 7.68 -22.23 14.11
N LEU A 225 6.40 -21.90 13.88
CA LEU A 225 5.35 -22.87 13.57
C LEU A 225 5.28 -23.21 12.08
N VAL A 226 6.04 -22.52 11.24
CA VAL A 226 6.10 -22.72 9.80
C VAL A 226 7.55 -22.85 9.34
N THR A 227 7.73 -23.29 8.09
CA THR A 227 9.03 -23.41 7.43
C THR A 227 9.11 -22.46 6.23
N ASP A 228 10.31 -22.29 5.69
CA ASP A 228 10.53 -21.50 4.47
C ASP A 228 9.71 -22.01 3.28
N CYS A 229 9.49 -21.14 2.29
CA CYS A 229 8.54 -21.31 1.20
C CYS A 229 9.00 -22.28 0.09
N ASP A 230 10.26 -22.70 0.10
CA ASP A 230 10.81 -23.74 -0.78
C ASP A 230 10.59 -25.16 -0.22
N VAL A 231 10.16 -25.30 1.03
CA VAL A 231 9.74 -26.58 1.60
C VAL A 231 8.35 -26.95 1.08
N ASP A 232 8.23 -28.16 0.55
CA ASP A 232 6.96 -28.70 0.05
C ASP A 232 5.88 -28.70 1.15
N GLY A 233 4.73 -28.10 0.82
CA GLY A 233 3.60 -28.00 1.76
C GLY A 233 3.75 -26.91 2.82
N SER A 234 4.79 -26.08 2.77
CA SER A 234 4.92 -24.91 3.66
C SER A 234 3.72 -23.98 3.55
N ALA A 235 3.29 -23.40 4.68
CA ALA A 235 2.18 -22.46 4.72
C ALA A 235 2.43 -21.24 3.80
N GLY A 236 3.67 -20.74 3.79
CA GLY A 236 4.08 -19.65 2.92
C GLY A 236 4.05 -20.04 1.44
N GLY A 237 4.57 -21.23 1.07
CA GLY A 237 4.53 -21.73 -0.30
C GLY A 237 3.10 -21.95 -0.82
N ILE A 238 2.19 -22.46 0.02
CA ILE A 238 0.76 -22.60 -0.31
C ILE A 238 0.14 -21.24 -0.59
N GLN A 239 0.36 -20.25 0.28
CA GLN A 239 -0.18 -18.91 0.10
C GLN A 239 0.41 -18.22 -1.14
N LEU A 240 1.72 -18.34 -1.41
CA LEU A 240 2.34 -17.72 -2.59
C LEU A 240 1.75 -18.25 -3.90
N LYS A 241 1.51 -19.56 -3.99
CA LYS A 241 0.78 -20.17 -5.13
C LYS A 241 -0.64 -19.62 -5.24
N TRP A 242 -1.32 -19.42 -4.12
CA TRP A 242 -2.65 -18.81 -4.09
C TRP A 242 -2.65 -17.33 -4.53
N ILE A 243 -1.66 -16.53 -4.11
CA ILE A 243 -1.51 -15.13 -4.55
C ILE A 243 -1.29 -15.10 -6.07
N GLN A 244 -0.37 -15.93 -6.58
CA GLN A 244 -0.10 -16.05 -8.01
C GLN A 244 -1.37 -16.37 -8.81
N ALA A 245 -2.14 -17.36 -8.36
CA ALA A 245 -3.38 -17.75 -9.02
C ALA A 245 -4.41 -16.60 -9.08
N ASN A 246 -4.54 -15.80 -8.02
CA ASN A 246 -5.46 -14.65 -8.00
C ASN A 246 -4.96 -13.48 -8.84
N LEU A 247 -3.66 -13.21 -8.86
CA LEU A 247 -3.07 -12.20 -9.75
C LEU A 247 -3.22 -12.61 -11.24
N GLN A 248 -3.07 -13.90 -11.55
CA GLN A 248 -3.29 -14.41 -12.90
C GLN A 248 -4.77 -14.28 -13.30
N LYS A 249 -5.72 -14.60 -12.41
CA LYS A 249 -7.14 -14.34 -12.63
C LYS A 249 -7.43 -12.84 -12.87
N ALA A 250 -6.75 -11.95 -12.16
CA ALA A 250 -6.86 -10.50 -12.37
C ALA A 250 -6.38 -10.07 -13.75
N ARG A 251 -5.24 -10.62 -14.18
CA ARG A 251 -4.68 -10.41 -15.52
C ARG A 251 -5.63 -10.88 -16.62
N ASP A 252 -6.11 -12.11 -16.52
CA ASP A 252 -7.00 -12.72 -17.51
C ASP A 252 -8.37 -12.02 -17.55
N GLY A 253 -8.88 -11.67 -16.37
CA GLY A 253 -10.13 -10.92 -16.19
C GLY A 253 -10.04 -9.42 -16.48
N LYS A 254 -8.83 -8.90 -16.74
CA LYS A 254 -8.56 -7.47 -17.02
C LYS A 254 -9.07 -6.53 -15.93
N TYR A 255 -8.90 -6.92 -14.67
CA TYR A 255 -9.13 -6.06 -13.50
C TYR A 255 -7.84 -5.85 -12.71
N ASN A 256 -7.83 -4.82 -11.86
CA ASN A 256 -6.67 -4.45 -11.09
C ASN A 256 -6.67 -5.14 -9.73
N ALA A 257 -5.49 -5.33 -9.16
CA ALA A 257 -5.31 -5.85 -7.81
C ALA A 257 -4.59 -4.83 -6.92
N TYR A 258 -5.06 -4.73 -5.67
CA TYR A 258 -4.31 -4.21 -4.54
C TYR A 258 -3.88 -5.36 -3.66
N ILE A 259 -2.65 -5.33 -3.16
CA ILE A 259 -2.17 -6.28 -2.15
C ILE A 259 -2.10 -5.53 -0.82
N ILE A 260 -2.66 -6.13 0.23
CA ILE A 260 -2.50 -5.64 1.60
C ILE A 260 -1.89 -6.74 2.47
N THR A 261 -0.92 -6.35 3.29
CA THR A 261 -0.11 -7.24 4.11
C THR A 261 0.41 -6.47 5.32
N VAL A 262 0.75 -7.11 6.44
CA VAL A 262 1.37 -6.39 7.57
C VAL A 262 2.79 -5.93 7.21
N SER A 263 3.58 -6.79 6.54
CA SER A 263 4.95 -6.49 6.11
C SER A 263 5.19 -6.86 4.64
N ASP A 264 6.08 -6.12 3.96
CA ASP A 264 6.59 -6.36 2.60
C ASP A 264 8.08 -6.78 2.56
N ASP A 265 8.68 -6.80 3.76
CA ASP A 265 10.08 -6.91 4.17
C ASP A 265 11.16 -6.19 3.33
N GLY A 266 10.79 -5.03 2.79
CA GLY A 266 11.67 -3.87 2.60
C GLY A 266 12.29 -3.32 3.90
N SER A 267 12.16 -4.02 5.03
CA SER A 267 12.85 -3.80 6.31
C SER A 267 14.38 -3.89 6.17
N PHE A 268 14.87 -4.59 5.15
CA PHE A 268 16.29 -4.60 4.78
C PHE A 268 16.64 -3.33 3.98
N ALA A 269 16.76 -2.18 4.65
CA ALA A 269 17.57 -1.11 4.09
C ALA A 269 19.02 -1.59 4.10
N LEU A 270 19.57 -1.93 2.93
CA LEU A 270 21.01 -2.12 2.75
C LEU A 270 21.73 -0.98 3.48
N ALA A 271 22.44 -1.31 4.55
CA ALA A 271 23.50 -0.46 5.06
C ALA A 271 24.57 -0.43 3.96
N ALA A 272 24.38 0.45 2.96
CA ALA A 272 25.33 0.66 1.90
C ALA A 272 26.59 1.27 2.52
N LYS A 273 27.47 0.41 3.03
CA LYS A 273 28.85 0.77 3.34
C LYS A 273 29.52 1.11 2.00
N ASN A 274 29.86 2.40 1.86
CA ASN A 274 30.70 3.01 0.83
C ASN A 274 30.14 3.00 -0.60
N ILE A 275 29.37 4.03 -0.95
CA ILE A 275 29.19 4.44 -2.34
C ILE A 275 29.53 5.94 -2.44
N SER A 276 30.65 6.23 -3.10
CA SER A 276 31.12 7.60 -3.37
C SER A 276 30.32 8.25 -4.50
N LEU A 277 30.01 9.53 -4.34
CA LEU A 277 29.13 10.29 -5.22
C LEU A 277 29.97 11.16 -6.18
N THR A 278 29.81 10.95 -7.48
CA THR A 278 30.20 11.94 -8.50
C THR A 278 28.97 12.32 -9.31
N ILE A 279 28.32 13.42 -8.93
CA ILE A 279 27.23 14.00 -9.72
C ILE A 279 27.86 14.69 -10.93
N SER A 280 27.63 14.19 -12.15
CA SER A 280 27.91 14.98 -13.36
C SER A 280 26.74 15.96 -13.60
N ASN A 281 27.10 17.22 -13.85
CA ASN A 281 26.25 18.41 -13.77
C ASN A 281 25.05 18.49 -14.76
N ASN A 282 24.71 17.43 -15.49
CA ASN A 282 23.61 17.43 -16.46
C ASN A 282 22.39 16.58 -16.08
N LEU A 283 22.46 15.75 -15.03
CA LEU A 283 21.33 14.89 -14.61
C LEU A 283 20.42 15.53 -13.54
N GLY A 284 20.93 16.45 -12.72
CA GLY A 284 20.13 17.17 -11.72
C GLY A 284 19.01 18.03 -12.32
N ALA A 285 19.23 18.58 -13.52
CA ALA A 285 18.23 19.35 -14.25
C ALA A 285 17.11 18.48 -14.87
N MET A 286 17.39 17.19 -15.14
CA MET A 286 16.43 16.27 -15.73
C MET A 286 15.42 15.76 -14.69
N PHE A 287 15.88 15.52 -13.46
CA PHE A 287 15.03 15.17 -12.32
C PHE A 287 14.05 16.30 -11.96
N LEU A 288 14.53 17.56 -11.95
CA LEU A 288 13.68 18.75 -11.74
C LEU A 288 12.73 19.05 -12.92
N ARG A 289 13.11 18.73 -14.16
CA ARG A 289 12.24 18.89 -15.35
C ARG A 289 11.14 17.83 -15.43
N MET A 290 11.36 16.63 -14.90
CA MET A 290 10.33 15.58 -14.84
C MET A 290 9.22 15.94 -13.84
N ILE A 291 9.54 16.73 -12.81
CA ILE A 291 8.64 17.26 -11.78
C ILE A 291 7.86 18.52 -12.25
N ARG A 292 8.29 19.21 -13.32
CA ARG A 292 7.71 20.50 -13.76
C ARG A 292 6.78 20.46 -14.98
N ARG A 293 6.38 19.30 -15.52
CA ARG A 293 5.47 19.26 -16.68
C ARG A 293 3.99 19.34 -16.25
N PRO A 294 3.12 20.12 -16.93
CA PRO A 294 1.76 20.43 -16.48
C PRO A 294 0.79 19.23 -16.39
N THR A 295 1.21 18.04 -16.79
CA THR A 295 0.38 16.83 -16.86
C THR A 295 0.83 15.70 -15.93
N ASN A 296 1.94 15.87 -15.19
CA ASN A 296 2.41 14.92 -14.16
C ASN A 296 2.48 15.64 -12.81
N ARG A 297 1.36 15.69 -12.09
CA ARG A 297 1.33 16.16 -10.71
C ARG A 297 1.76 15.02 -9.78
N PHE A 298 3.06 14.85 -9.59
CA PHE A 298 3.56 14.32 -8.32
C PHE A 298 3.46 15.46 -7.32
N VAL A 299 2.66 15.29 -6.27
CA VAL A 299 2.70 16.22 -5.16
C VAL A 299 3.95 15.89 -4.35
N VAL A 300 5.07 16.52 -4.70
CA VAL A 300 5.99 16.94 -3.65
C VAL A 300 5.22 18.01 -2.89
N VAL A 301 4.84 17.71 -1.65
CA VAL A 301 4.22 18.69 -0.78
C VAL A 301 5.23 19.83 -0.63
N LYS A 302 4.96 20.96 -1.30
CA LYS A 302 5.64 22.22 -1.03
C LYS A 302 5.06 22.76 0.26
N THR A 303 5.53 22.24 1.39
CA THR A 303 5.52 23.01 2.64
C THR A 303 6.79 23.85 2.67
N ASN A 304 6.66 25.08 3.14
CA ASN A 304 7.72 26.10 3.21
C ASN A 304 8.92 25.62 4.06
N PRO A 305 10.09 26.28 4.01
CA PRO A 305 11.37 25.79 3.52
C PRO A 305 12.17 24.89 4.50
N ARG A 306 11.52 24.12 5.37
CA ARG A 306 12.19 23.14 6.24
C ARG A 306 11.40 21.84 6.27
N CYS A 307 11.71 20.96 5.32
CA CYS A 307 11.29 19.57 5.40
C CYS A 307 12.22 18.87 6.40
N THR A 308 11.77 18.73 7.65
CA THR A 308 12.45 17.87 8.62
C THR A 308 11.95 16.46 8.38
N ILE A 309 12.74 15.65 7.67
CA ILE A 309 12.48 14.23 7.51
C ILE A 309 12.92 13.56 8.81
N LEU A 310 11.99 12.92 9.51
CA LEU A 310 12.28 12.19 10.74
C LEU A 310 13.09 10.93 10.43
N TYR A 311 14.05 10.63 11.31
CA TYR A 311 15.12 9.67 11.10
C TYR A 311 14.83 8.36 11.84
N THR A 312 14.80 7.21 11.14
CA THR A 312 14.67 5.92 11.82
C THR A 312 15.67 4.87 11.35
N ASN A 313 16.02 3.99 12.27
CA ASN A 313 17.09 3.00 12.17
C ASN A 313 16.42 1.67 11.85
N LEU A 314 16.37 1.28 10.57
CA LEU A 314 15.96 -0.08 10.23
C LEU A 314 17.09 -1.02 10.63
N SER A 315 16.83 -1.88 11.61
CA SER A 315 17.69 -3.04 11.85
C SER A 315 17.71 -3.85 10.57
N GLY A 316 18.89 -4.01 9.94
CA GLY A 316 19.05 -4.76 8.69
C GLY A 316 18.84 -6.27 8.80
N LYS A 317 17.90 -6.74 9.64
CA LYS A 317 17.46 -8.13 9.72
C LYS A 317 16.28 -8.30 8.76
N MET A 318 16.41 -9.23 7.82
CA MET A 318 15.31 -9.62 6.94
C MET A 318 14.20 -10.26 7.79
N THR A 319 12.96 -9.77 7.63
CA THR A 319 11.83 -10.29 8.41
C THR A 319 11.35 -11.61 7.81
N PHE A 320 11.37 -11.77 6.49
CA PHE A 320 10.95 -13.02 5.87
C PHE A 320 12.06 -14.06 5.83
N TYR A 321 11.65 -15.32 5.75
CA TYR A 321 12.51 -16.39 5.30
C TYR A 321 13.05 -16.12 3.88
N PRO A 322 14.30 -16.53 3.58
CA PRO A 322 14.93 -16.24 2.29
C PRO A 322 14.17 -16.71 1.05
N ALA A 323 13.61 -17.93 1.04
CA ALA A 323 12.87 -18.39 -0.14
C ALA A 323 11.53 -17.67 -0.27
N CYS A 324 10.83 -17.42 0.84
CA CYS A 324 9.62 -16.61 0.86
C CYS A 324 9.85 -15.20 0.28
N TYR A 325 10.90 -14.50 0.74
CA TYR A 325 11.32 -13.20 0.21
C TYR A 325 11.51 -13.26 -1.31
N ASN A 326 12.35 -14.18 -1.79
CA ASN A 326 12.70 -14.26 -3.20
C ASN A 326 11.48 -14.56 -4.09
N ILE A 327 10.63 -15.51 -3.70
CA ILE A 327 9.43 -15.86 -4.47
C ILE A 327 8.44 -14.69 -4.47
N TYR A 328 8.22 -14.06 -3.31
CA TYR A 328 7.28 -12.94 -3.18
C TYR A 328 7.71 -11.73 -4.03
N VAL A 329 8.98 -11.31 -3.94
CA VAL A 329 9.50 -10.18 -4.73
C VAL A 329 9.43 -10.45 -6.23
N ASN A 330 9.75 -11.67 -6.66
CA ASN A 330 9.60 -12.05 -8.07
C ASN A 330 8.14 -12.00 -8.53
N LEU A 331 7.20 -12.46 -7.70
CA LEU A 331 5.77 -12.37 -7.97
C LEU A 331 5.31 -10.92 -8.14
N LEU A 332 5.73 -10.02 -7.23
CA LEU A 332 5.39 -8.59 -7.32
C LEU A 332 5.88 -7.96 -8.62
N GLY A 333 7.08 -8.33 -9.07
CA GLY A 333 7.65 -7.84 -10.32
C GLY A 333 6.99 -8.44 -11.56
N GLU A 334 6.74 -9.74 -11.57
CA GLU A 334 6.10 -10.46 -12.67
C GLU A 334 4.66 -9.99 -12.93
N TYR A 335 3.93 -9.63 -11.87
CA TYR A 335 2.53 -9.17 -11.92
C TYR A 335 2.37 -7.65 -11.75
N ALA A 336 3.44 -6.89 -11.96
CA ALA A 336 3.43 -5.43 -11.83
C ALA A 336 2.46 -4.71 -12.79
N ASP A 337 2.05 -5.37 -13.88
CA ASP A 337 1.04 -4.89 -14.83
C ASP A 337 -0.37 -4.84 -14.23
N VAL A 338 -0.69 -5.76 -13.31
CA VAL A 338 -2.01 -5.85 -12.65
C VAL A 338 -2.01 -5.32 -11.22
N ILE A 339 -0.87 -5.33 -10.54
CA ILE A 339 -0.72 -4.78 -9.18
C ILE A 339 -0.68 -3.24 -9.24
N GLN A 340 -1.81 -2.62 -8.95
CA GLN A 340 -1.93 -1.16 -8.96
C GLN A 340 -1.56 -0.53 -7.61
N GLY A 341 -1.44 -1.32 -6.55
CA GLY A 341 -1.11 -0.86 -5.22
C GLY A 341 -0.69 -2.01 -4.32
N HIS A 342 0.23 -1.72 -3.41
CA HIS A 342 0.69 -2.62 -2.35
C HIS A 342 0.86 -1.77 -1.09
N PHE A 343 0.28 -2.23 0.02
CA PHE A 343 0.10 -1.43 1.22
C PHE A 343 0.45 -2.23 2.48
N THR A 344 1.32 -1.65 3.32
CA THR A 344 1.88 -2.26 4.52
C THR A 344 1.89 -1.33 5.73
N GLY A 345 2.19 -1.90 6.89
CA GLY A 345 2.45 -1.21 8.16
C GLY A 345 3.70 -1.74 8.83
N HIS A 346 3.60 -2.20 10.08
CA HIS A 346 4.64 -2.89 10.87
C HIS A 346 5.85 -2.04 11.28
N THR A 347 6.42 -1.28 10.36
CA THR A 347 7.65 -0.53 10.62
C THR A 347 7.42 0.77 11.39
N ASN A 348 6.16 1.22 11.50
CA ASN A 348 5.75 2.51 12.06
C ASN A 348 6.23 3.74 11.28
N GLU A 349 6.79 3.53 10.09
CA GLU A 349 7.41 4.56 9.26
C GLU A 349 6.60 4.91 8.02
N ASP A 350 6.69 6.18 7.60
CA ASP A 350 6.24 6.60 6.27
C ASP A 350 7.32 6.28 5.23
N MET A 351 7.18 5.15 4.53
CA MET A 351 8.18 4.67 3.57
C MET A 351 7.60 4.24 2.23
N LEU A 352 8.45 4.32 1.21
CA LEU A 352 8.20 3.76 -0.11
C LEU A 352 9.26 2.73 -0.45
N THR A 353 8.83 1.56 -0.90
CA THR A 353 9.74 0.51 -1.40
C THR A 353 9.55 0.35 -2.90
N LEU A 354 10.64 0.39 -3.66
CA LEU A 354 10.61 0.23 -5.11
C LEU A 354 10.89 -1.23 -5.47
N VAL A 355 10.04 -1.81 -6.31
CA VAL A 355 10.36 -3.07 -6.99
C VAL A 355 11.07 -2.72 -8.28
N VAL A 356 12.32 -3.12 -8.41
CA VAL A 356 13.13 -2.90 -9.61
C VAL A 356 13.43 -4.21 -10.30
N ARG A 357 13.48 -4.19 -11.63
CA ARG A 357 14.00 -5.34 -12.40
C ARG A 357 15.51 -5.42 -12.19
N ASN A 358 16.00 -6.58 -11.81
CA ASN A 358 17.42 -6.87 -11.62
C ASN A 358 17.80 -8.05 -12.53
N HIS A 359 18.95 -7.96 -13.19
CA HIS A 359 19.47 -9.02 -14.06
C HIS A 359 20.55 -9.83 -13.33
N THR A 360 20.26 -10.27 -12.10
CA THR A 360 21.12 -11.20 -11.35
C THR A 360 20.74 -12.66 -11.59
N ALA A 361 21.67 -13.58 -11.37
CA ALA A 361 21.48 -15.02 -11.63
C ALA A 361 20.40 -15.71 -10.75
N THR A 362 20.02 -15.11 -9.61
CA THR A 362 19.14 -15.73 -8.60
C THR A 362 17.76 -15.09 -8.48
N SER A 363 17.56 -13.87 -9.00
CA SER A 363 16.28 -13.17 -8.96
C SER A 363 16.17 -12.16 -10.10
N ASN A 364 14.99 -12.07 -10.71
CA ASN A 364 14.67 -11.10 -11.76
C ASN A 364 14.26 -9.73 -11.21
N TYR A 365 13.98 -9.65 -9.91
CA TYR A 365 13.48 -8.45 -9.24
C TYR A 365 14.13 -8.27 -7.87
N SER A 366 14.25 -7.03 -7.41
CA SER A 366 14.73 -6.71 -6.06
C SER A 366 14.00 -5.51 -5.49
N LEU A 367 14.02 -5.38 -4.17
CA LEU A 367 13.47 -4.24 -3.45
C LEU A 367 14.54 -3.17 -3.21
N ILE A 368 14.14 -1.91 -3.35
CA ILE A 368 14.92 -0.75 -2.93
C ILE A 368 14.04 0.13 -2.04
N THR A 369 14.29 0.10 -0.74
CA THR A 369 13.55 0.92 0.22
C THR A 369 14.10 2.34 0.25
N LEU A 370 13.23 3.32 0.04
CA LEU A 370 13.56 4.73 0.16
C LEU A 370 13.29 5.16 1.60
N THR A 371 14.36 5.41 2.34
CA THR A 371 14.29 5.98 3.69
C THR A 371 14.83 7.41 3.68
N GLY A 372 14.45 8.21 4.68
CA GLY A 372 14.94 9.58 4.83
C GLY A 372 16.46 9.72 5.01
N LYS A 373 17.18 8.63 5.31
CA LYS A 373 18.63 8.63 5.60
C LYS A 373 19.51 8.39 4.38
N THR A 374 19.01 7.68 3.39
CA THR A 374 19.78 7.25 2.22
C THR A 374 18.87 7.17 1.01
N VAL A 375 19.12 8.02 0.01
CA VAL A 375 18.62 7.78 -1.35
C VAL A 375 19.71 6.99 -2.06
N PRO A 376 19.56 5.67 -2.26
CA PRO A 376 20.55 4.89 -2.97
C PRO A 376 20.73 5.45 -4.38
N GLN A 377 21.95 5.38 -4.93
CA GLN A 377 22.17 5.64 -6.35
C GLN A 377 21.52 4.52 -7.15
N ILE A 378 20.39 4.81 -7.80
CA ILE A 378 19.68 3.84 -8.64
C ILE A 378 19.90 4.23 -10.09
N ASP A 379 20.59 3.35 -10.83
CA ASP A 379 20.57 3.42 -12.29
C ASP A 379 19.23 2.88 -12.78
N PHE A 380 18.27 3.77 -13.01
CA PHE A 380 16.94 3.43 -13.51
C PHE A 380 16.93 2.95 -14.96
N VAL A 381 18.03 3.14 -15.71
CA VAL A 381 18.16 2.60 -17.07
C VAL A 381 18.52 1.12 -16.98
N ALA A 382 19.44 0.76 -16.09
CA ALA A 382 19.83 -0.62 -15.84
C ALA A 382 18.78 -1.39 -15.00
N ASN A 383 18.13 -0.73 -14.05
CA ASN A 383 17.18 -1.32 -13.10
C ASN A 383 15.84 -0.57 -13.12
N PRO A 384 14.98 -0.82 -14.13
CA PRO A 384 13.72 -0.11 -14.26
C PRO A 384 12.77 -0.45 -13.11
N ILE A 385 12.15 0.58 -12.52
CA ILE A 385 11.10 0.42 -11.51
C ILE A 385 9.85 -0.16 -12.18
N VAL A 386 9.32 -1.24 -11.63
CA VAL A 386 8.09 -1.89 -12.11
C VAL A 386 6.91 -1.70 -11.15
N ALA A 387 7.17 -1.59 -9.85
CA ALA A 387 6.13 -1.33 -8.85
C ALA A 387 6.66 -0.50 -7.67
N VAL A 388 5.71 0.02 -6.88
CA VAL A 388 5.97 0.79 -5.65
C VAL A 388 5.08 0.19 -4.57
N LEU A 389 5.67 -0.14 -3.43
CA LEU A 389 5.03 -0.61 -2.22
C LEU A 389 4.98 0.56 -1.23
N ASN A 390 3.87 0.68 -0.50
CA ASN A 390 3.57 1.84 0.33
C ASN A 390 3.44 1.40 1.78
N ASN A 391 4.41 1.77 2.59
CA ASN A 391 4.34 1.61 4.04
C ASN A 391 3.66 2.83 4.64
N ALA A 392 2.57 2.62 5.38
CA ALA A 392 1.91 3.70 6.10
C ALA A 392 2.56 3.93 7.47
N PRO A 393 2.61 5.20 7.93
CA PRO A 393 2.88 5.47 9.34
C PRO A 393 1.73 4.94 10.20
N SER A 394 2.02 4.76 11.48
CA SER A 394 1.13 4.08 12.42
C SER A 394 0.40 5.02 13.38
N VAL A 395 -0.59 4.48 14.09
CA VAL A 395 -1.28 5.20 15.17
C VAL A 395 -0.50 5.11 16.48
N ILE A 396 0.24 4.03 16.73
CA ILE A 396 1.11 3.91 17.91
C ILE A 396 2.10 5.10 18.01
N PRO A 397 2.27 5.72 19.19
CA PRO A 397 3.06 6.93 19.35
C PRO A 397 4.59 6.70 19.36
N VAL A 398 5.08 5.74 18.58
CA VAL A 398 6.53 5.60 18.31
C VAL A 398 7.02 6.81 17.51
N ASN A 399 6.25 7.18 16.50
CA ASN A 399 6.32 8.47 15.81
C ASN A 399 5.06 9.28 16.12
N ASN A 400 4.91 10.46 15.53
CA ASN A 400 3.63 11.17 15.64
C ASN A 400 2.52 10.30 15.04
N PRO A 401 1.45 9.99 15.80
CA PRO A 401 0.33 9.18 15.33
C PRO A 401 -0.23 9.71 14.01
N ALA A 402 -0.38 8.84 13.02
CA ALA A 402 -0.80 9.22 11.69
C ALA A 402 -1.67 8.16 11.02
N LEU A 403 -2.36 8.63 9.98
CA LEU A 403 -3.23 7.83 9.11
C LEU A 403 -2.98 8.28 7.67
N ARG A 404 -3.28 7.43 6.69
CA ARG A 404 -3.07 7.80 5.27
C ARG A 404 -4.34 7.66 4.44
N VAL A 405 -4.68 8.72 3.72
CA VAL A 405 -5.71 8.68 2.67
C VAL A 405 -5.01 8.63 1.31
N TYR A 406 -5.46 7.73 0.45
CA TYR A 406 -5.00 7.62 -0.94
C TYR A 406 -6.09 8.08 -1.90
N GLN A 407 -5.68 8.54 -3.07
CA GLN A 407 -6.53 8.70 -4.23
C GLN A 407 -6.15 7.65 -5.28
N TYR A 408 -7.13 7.05 -5.94
CA TYR A 408 -6.88 6.04 -6.96
C TYR A 408 -7.55 6.37 -8.29
N ASN A 409 -7.05 5.72 -9.35
CA ASN A 409 -7.64 5.75 -10.69
C ASN A 409 -7.47 4.37 -11.36
N THR A 410 -8.56 3.80 -11.87
CA THR A 410 -8.55 2.47 -12.50
C THR A 410 -8.26 2.47 -14.01
N LYS A 411 -7.87 3.61 -14.62
CA LYS A 411 -7.50 3.62 -16.05
C LYS A 411 -6.35 2.64 -16.30
N PRO A 412 -6.50 1.68 -17.23
CA PRO A 412 -5.37 0.92 -17.72
C PRO A 412 -4.38 1.90 -18.36
N LYS A 413 -3.19 2.05 -17.78
CA LYS A 413 -2.10 2.76 -18.45
C LYS A 413 -1.49 1.78 -19.44
N PHE A 414 -1.96 1.82 -20.68
CA PHE A 414 -1.27 1.14 -21.78
C PHE A 414 0.15 1.71 -21.85
N LEU A 415 1.15 0.86 -21.56
CA LEU A 415 2.54 1.11 -21.90
C LEU A 415 2.59 1.23 -23.42
N ASN A 416 2.81 2.44 -23.94
CA ASN A 416 3.09 2.62 -25.35
C ASN A 416 4.54 2.15 -25.60
N PRO A 417 4.79 1.07 -26.35
CA PRO A 417 6.14 0.54 -26.55
C PRO A 417 7.10 1.54 -27.20
N GLN A 418 6.55 2.55 -27.89
CA GLN A 418 7.31 3.60 -28.59
C GLN A 418 7.67 4.79 -27.69
N ASN A 419 7.04 4.93 -26.52
CA ASN A 419 7.33 6.00 -25.57
C ASN A 419 7.70 5.38 -24.23
N ARG A 420 8.99 5.48 -23.86
CA ARG A 420 9.54 5.17 -22.54
C ARG A 420 8.99 6.12 -21.46
N GLN A 421 7.67 6.20 -21.30
CA GLN A 421 7.00 6.94 -20.23
C GLN A 421 6.40 5.95 -19.26
N TYR A 422 7.09 5.78 -18.13
CA TYR A 422 6.57 5.14 -16.94
C TYR A 422 5.33 5.91 -16.47
N GLY A 423 4.17 5.27 -16.53
CA GLY A 423 2.93 5.84 -16.04
C GLY A 423 2.93 5.98 -14.53
N SER A 424 2.83 7.20 -14.00
CA SER A 424 2.85 7.46 -12.55
C SER A 424 1.68 6.78 -11.80
N LYS A 425 1.96 6.05 -10.73
CA LYS A 425 0.94 5.68 -9.74
C LYS A 425 0.69 6.95 -8.90
N SER A 426 -0.43 7.63 -9.10
CA SER A 426 -0.72 8.89 -8.38
C SER A 426 -1.49 8.60 -7.10
N GLY A 427 -0.77 8.33 -6.00
CA GLY A 427 -1.31 8.47 -4.66
C GLY A 427 -1.27 9.95 -4.27
N HIS A 428 -2.40 10.52 -3.84
CA HIS A 428 -2.38 11.80 -3.12
C HIS A 428 -2.17 11.49 -1.65
N LEU A 429 -1.13 12.06 -1.05
CA LEU A 429 -0.86 12.03 0.38
C LEU A 429 -1.63 13.17 1.05
N ILE A 430 -2.66 12.87 1.84
CA ILE A 430 -3.22 13.82 2.81
C ILE A 430 -2.55 13.52 4.14
N ILE A 431 -1.55 14.31 4.52
CA ILE A 431 -0.99 14.31 5.88
C ILE A 431 -1.98 15.12 6.74
N GLY A 432 -2.85 14.43 7.48
CA GLY A 432 -3.46 15.01 8.65
C GLY A 432 -2.50 14.84 9.81
N SER A 433 -1.77 15.89 10.18
CA SER A 433 -1.06 15.94 11.45
C SER A 433 -2.11 16.12 12.56
N VAL A 434 -2.07 15.27 13.58
CA VAL A 434 -2.43 15.69 14.93
C VAL A 434 -1.14 15.93 15.69
#